data_AF-A0A3R8RHT9-F1
#
_entry.id   AF-A0A3R8RHT9-F1
#
_cell.length_a   1.000
_cell.length_b   1.000
_cell.length_c   1.000
_cell.angle_alpha   90.00
_cell.angle_beta   90.00
_cell.angle_gamma   90.00
#
_symmetry.space_group_name_H-M   'P 1'
#
loop_
_entity.id
_entity.type
_entity.pdbx_description
1 polymer ?
#
loop_
_entity_poly.entity_id
_entity_poly.type
_entity_poly.pdbx_seq_one_letter_code
_entity_poly.pdbx_strand_id
1 'polypeptide(L)'
;MSRFTHAGRVPHVIDIPEELATTQELFNGDRGREFIAALPTLIEDFLERWDLRPDGSPMHGVTALVLPVLRRADDAPAVLKLQLLDEESAGEPLALRLWDGDGAVRLLDHDPVTHTMLLERLDSTRMLATLPSTRDAVLVIAHLLAHLTA
;
A
#
# COMPACT_ATOMS: atom_id res chain seq x y z
N MET A 1 24.65 23.72 31.92
CA MET A 1 24.35 22.28 31.72
C MET A 1 23.07 22.18 30.91
N SER A 2 23.18 22.13 29.58
CA SER A 2 22.01 22.00 28.70
C SER A 2 21.85 20.53 28.32
N ARG A 3 20.74 19.91 28.72
CA ARG A 3 20.43 18.52 28.37
C ARG A 3 19.82 18.53 26.98
N PHE A 4 20.55 17.98 26.01
CA PHE A 4 20.01 17.59 24.72
C PHE A 4 18.90 16.56 24.94
N THR A 5 17.64 16.92 24.73
CA THR A 5 16.55 15.97 24.54
C THR A 5 16.58 15.48 23.10
N HIS A 6 17.52 14.58 22.79
CA HIS A 6 17.33 13.66 21.67
C HIS A 6 16.38 12.57 22.17
N ALA A 7 15.08 12.78 21.95
CA ALA A 7 14.14 11.68 21.98
C ALA A 7 14.53 10.77 20.81
N GLY A 8 15.32 9.74 21.08
CA GLY A 8 15.66 8.73 20.09
C GLY A 8 14.37 8.09 19.61
N ARG A 9 14.00 8.33 18.35
CA ARG A 9 13.01 7.51 17.66
C ARG A 9 13.55 6.09 17.70
N VAL A 10 12.82 5.20 18.36
CA VAL A 10 13.07 3.76 18.19
C VAL A 10 12.62 3.45 16.76
N PRO A 11 13.51 2.97 15.88
CA PRO A 11 13.12 2.51 14.55
C PRO A 11 11.98 1.51 14.69
N HIS A 12 10.92 1.69 13.90
CA HIS A 12 9.90 0.65 13.84
C HIS A 12 10.53 -0.53 13.10
N VAL A 13 10.71 -1.66 13.80
CA VAL A 13 11.12 -2.90 13.13
C VAL A 13 9.93 -3.34 12.29
N ILE A 14 10.05 -3.19 10.98
CA ILE A 14 9.04 -3.59 10.01
C ILE A 14 9.54 -4.84 9.32
N ASP A 15 8.89 -5.96 9.61
CA ASP A 15 9.24 -7.25 9.03
C ASP A 15 8.82 -7.26 7.55
N ILE A 16 9.81 -7.36 6.67
CA ILE A 16 9.57 -7.52 5.24
C ILE A 16 9.23 -9.00 4.98
N PRO A 17 8.06 -9.30 4.40
CA PRO A 17 7.66 -10.68 4.15
C PRO A 17 8.64 -11.41 3.21
N GLU A 18 9.11 -12.60 3.61
CA GLU A 18 10.05 -13.42 2.82
C GLU A 18 9.48 -13.80 1.45
N GLU A 19 8.18 -14.06 1.39
CA GLU A 19 7.48 -14.35 0.15
C GLU A 19 7.53 -13.18 -0.83
N LEU A 20 7.37 -11.94 -0.35
CA LEU A 20 7.54 -10.74 -1.19
C LEU A 20 8.98 -10.61 -1.68
N ALA A 21 9.97 -10.88 -0.82
CA ALA A 21 11.37 -10.86 -1.23
C ALA A 21 11.66 -11.88 -2.34
N THR A 22 11.11 -13.08 -2.20
CA THR A 22 11.25 -14.17 -3.17
C THR A 22 10.60 -13.83 -4.51
N THR A 23 9.38 -13.30 -4.52
CA THR A 23 8.69 -12.91 -5.77
C THR A 23 9.39 -11.74 -6.45
N GLN A 24 9.86 -10.76 -5.69
CA GLN A 24 10.60 -9.62 -6.26
C GLN A 24 11.92 -10.07 -6.89
N GLU A 25 12.68 -10.96 -6.25
CA GLU A 25 13.88 -11.52 -6.86
C GLU A 25 13.55 -12.33 -8.12
N LEU A 26 12.50 -13.16 -8.07
CA LEU A 26 12.11 -14.02 -9.18
C LEU A 26 11.70 -13.22 -10.43
N PHE A 27 10.89 -12.18 -10.26
CA PHE A 27 10.33 -11.42 -11.39
C PHE A 27 11.14 -10.19 -11.79
N ASN A 28 11.86 -9.57 -10.84
CA ASN A 28 12.58 -8.30 -11.04
C ASN A 28 14.09 -8.40 -10.84
N GLY A 29 14.64 -9.58 -10.49
CA GLY A 29 16.07 -9.81 -10.35
C GLY A 29 16.76 -8.83 -9.40
N ASP A 30 17.86 -8.23 -9.86
CA ASP A 30 18.67 -7.26 -9.11
C ASP A 30 17.85 -6.07 -8.61
N ARG A 31 16.96 -5.54 -9.46
CA ARG A 31 16.07 -4.42 -9.12
C ARG A 31 15.08 -4.80 -8.02
N GLY A 32 14.60 -6.05 -8.02
CA GLY A 32 13.77 -6.60 -6.95
C GLY A 32 14.51 -6.69 -5.63
N ARG A 33 15.74 -7.20 -5.62
CA ARG A 33 16.58 -7.26 -4.42
C ARG A 33 16.91 -5.87 -3.86
N GLU A 34 17.24 -4.92 -4.74
CA GLU A 34 17.48 -3.52 -4.35
C GLU A 34 16.24 -2.88 -3.72
N PHE A 35 15.06 -3.11 -4.31
CA PHE A 35 13.79 -2.65 -3.75
C PHE A 35 13.54 -3.20 -2.34
N ILE A 36 13.69 -4.52 -2.16
CA ILE A 36 13.50 -5.18 -0.87
C ILE A 36 14.47 -4.64 0.19
N ALA A 37 15.73 -4.43 -0.18
CA ALA A 37 16.73 -3.85 0.71
C ALA A 37 16.42 -2.39 1.10
N ALA A 38 15.77 -1.63 0.22
CA ALA A 38 15.41 -0.23 0.45
C ALA A 38 14.10 -0.05 1.26
N LEU A 39 13.23 -1.07 1.31
CA LEU A 39 11.90 -0.97 1.92
C LEU A 39 11.91 -0.42 3.36
N PRO A 40 12.75 -0.87 4.31
CA PRO A 40 12.73 -0.35 5.67
C PRO A 40 12.94 1.17 5.73
N THR A 41 13.94 1.69 5.01
CA THR A 41 14.22 3.13 4.95
C THR A 41 13.11 3.90 4.26
N LEU A 42 12.60 3.40 3.13
CA LEU A 42 11.48 4.03 2.43
C LEU A 42 10.27 4.15 3.36
N ILE A 43 9.93 3.08 4.09
CA ILE A 43 8.78 3.12 4.99
C ILE A 43 8.97 4.16 6.09
N GLU A 44 10.14 4.21 6.73
CA GLU A 44 10.44 5.23 7.75
C GLU A 44 10.30 6.65 7.21
N ASP A 45 10.86 6.91 6.02
CA ASP A 45 10.78 8.21 5.35
C ASP A 45 9.33 8.62 5.10
N PHE A 46 8.49 7.71 4.59
CA PHE A 46 7.09 7.99 4.30
C PHE A 46 6.24 8.11 5.57
N LEU A 47 6.52 7.31 6.61
CA LEU A 47 5.83 7.45 7.89
C LEU A 47 6.07 8.82 8.52
N GLU A 48 7.28 9.36 8.39
CA GLU A 48 7.59 10.71 8.84
C GLU A 48 7.00 11.78 7.93
N ARG A 49 7.29 11.71 6.63
CA ARG A 49 6.97 12.77 5.66
C ARG A 49 5.46 12.96 5.48
N TRP A 50 4.68 11.90 5.60
CA TRP A 50 3.22 11.94 5.49
C TRP A 50 2.51 11.90 6.86
N ASP A 51 3.26 12.07 7.95
CA ASP A 51 2.72 12.13 9.32
C ASP A 51 1.83 10.92 9.66
N LEU A 52 2.36 9.72 9.49
CA LEU A 52 1.66 8.45 9.66
C LEU A 52 2.18 7.68 10.90
N ARG A 53 1.34 6.78 11.42
CA ARG A 53 1.75 5.76 12.40
C ARG A 53 1.36 4.37 11.90
N PRO A 54 2.21 3.35 12.03
CA PRO A 54 1.82 1.97 11.75
C PRO A 54 0.59 1.56 12.58
N ASP A 55 -0.31 0.79 11.97
CA ASP A 55 -1.55 0.29 12.58
C ASP A 55 -1.79 -1.19 12.24
N GLY A 56 -0.74 -2.00 12.40
CA GLY A 56 -0.76 -3.44 12.14
C GLY A 56 0.52 -3.93 11.47
N SER A 57 0.56 -5.23 11.21
CA SER A 57 1.66 -5.87 10.48
C SER A 57 1.59 -5.54 8.98
N PRO A 58 2.74 -5.47 8.29
CA PRO A 58 2.77 -5.44 6.84
C PRO A 58 2.00 -6.61 6.22
N MET A 59 1.28 -6.31 5.16
CA MET A 59 0.68 -7.25 4.25
C MET A 59 1.41 -7.18 2.91
N HIS A 60 1.22 -8.18 2.06
CA HIS A 60 1.76 -8.13 0.70
C HIS A 60 0.87 -8.89 -0.28
N GLY A 61 0.95 -8.49 -1.54
CA GLY A 61 0.58 -9.33 -2.67
C GLY A 61 1.83 -9.95 -3.29
N VAL A 62 1.83 -10.06 -4.61
CA VAL A 62 3.01 -10.49 -5.38
C VAL A 62 3.99 -9.33 -5.58
N THR A 63 3.48 -8.12 -5.82
CA THR A 63 4.26 -6.98 -6.35
C THR A 63 4.53 -5.86 -5.35
N ALA A 64 3.75 -5.79 -4.27
CA ALA A 64 3.75 -4.63 -3.37
C ALA A 64 3.75 -5.05 -1.90
N LEU A 65 4.42 -4.24 -1.08
CA LEU A 65 4.20 -4.18 0.36
C LEU A 65 3.05 -3.21 0.65
N VAL A 66 2.16 -3.61 1.55
CA VAL A 66 1.03 -2.80 2.01
C VAL A 66 1.09 -2.71 3.53
N LEU A 67 1.35 -1.52 4.06
CA LEU A 67 1.40 -1.28 5.50
C LEU A 67 0.13 -0.57 5.96
N PRO A 68 -0.70 -1.17 6.83
CA PRO A 68 -1.77 -0.47 7.50
C PRO A 68 -1.21 0.68 8.36
N VAL A 69 -1.79 1.87 8.22
CA VAL A 69 -1.36 3.06 8.94
C VAL A 69 -2.57 3.87 9.40
N LEU A 70 -2.33 4.76 10.36
CA LEU A 70 -3.25 5.82 10.76
C LEU A 70 -2.57 7.16 10.51
N ARG A 71 -3.31 8.11 9.94
CA ARG A 71 -2.83 9.49 9.79
C ARG A 71 -2.84 10.17 11.16
N ARG A 72 -1.73 10.77 11.58
CA ARG A 72 -1.62 11.35 12.92
C ARG A 72 -2.49 12.60 13.10
N ALA A 73 -2.77 13.32 12.02
CA ALA A 73 -3.59 14.52 12.05
C ALA A 73 -5.05 14.28 12.51
N ASP A 74 -5.63 13.12 12.19
CA ASP A 74 -7.06 12.83 12.41
C ASP A 74 -7.37 11.38 12.80
N ASP A 75 -6.36 10.56 13.03
CA ASP A 75 -6.47 9.11 13.27
C ASP A 75 -7.27 8.37 12.20
N ALA A 76 -7.35 8.90 10.97
CA ALA A 76 -8.06 8.24 9.89
C ALA A 76 -7.24 7.04 9.34
N PRO A 77 -7.90 5.88 9.14
CA PRO A 77 -7.25 4.68 8.63
C PRO A 77 -6.88 4.80 7.15
N ALA A 78 -5.65 4.39 6.82
CA ALA A 78 -5.14 4.33 5.46
C ALA A 78 -4.21 3.12 5.28
N VAL A 79 -3.76 2.87 4.05
CA VAL A 79 -2.69 1.92 3.76
C VAL A 79 -1.58 2.61 2.96
N LEU A 80 -0.34 2.39 3.38
CA LEU A 80 0.85 2.80 2.65
C LEU A 80 1.25 1.66 1.70
N LYS A 81 1.11 1.86 0.40
CA LYS A 81 1.47 0.89 -0.64
C LYS A 81 2.82 1.27 -1.24
N LEU A 82 3.78 0.35 -1.17
CA LEU A 82 5.10 0.47 -1.79
C LEU A 82 5.29 -0.63 -2.83
N GLN A 83 5.66 -0.25 -4.05
CA GLN A 83 5.91 -1.16 -5.16
C GLN A 83 6.96 -0.56 -6.10
N LEU A 84 7.56 -1.40 -6.95
CA LEU A 84 8.39 -0.91 -8.05
C LEU A 84 7.52 -0.21 -9.09
N LEU A 85 8.03 0.90 -9.64
CA LEU A 85 7.47 1.49 -10.85
C LEU A 85 7.90 0.67 -12.06
N ASP A 86 6.91 0.23 -12.83
CA ASP A 86 7.01 -0.46 -14.11
C ASP A 86 5.87 -0.04 -15.05
N GLU A 87 5.80 -0.64 -16.24
CA GLU A 87 4.79 -0.31 -17.25
C GLU A 87 3.36 -0.65 -16.79
N GLU A 88 3.18 -1.71 -16.00
CA GLU A 88 1.86 -2.15 -15.51
C GLU A 88 1.33 -1.23 -14.40
N SER A 89 2.21 -0.72 -13.54
CA SER A 89 1.87 0.12 -12.40
C SER A 89 1.82 1.62 -12.72
N ALA A 90 2.51 2.09 -13.77
CA ALA A 90 2.60 3.52 -14.11
C ALA A 90 1.24 4.24 -14.22
N GLY A 91 0.20 3.53 -14.69
CA GLY A 91 -1.15 4.07 -14.84
C GLY A 91 -1.97 4.13 -13.54
N GLU A 92 -1.56 3.40 -12.49
CA GLU A 92 -2.39 3.18 -11.30
C GLU A 92 -2.80 4.48 -10.58
N PRO A 93 -1.89 5.43 -10.26
CA PRO A 93 -2.27 6.65 -9.55
C PRO A 93 -3.23 7.51 -10.37
N LEU A 94 -3.10 7.52 -11.70
CA LEU A 94 -4.01 8.26 -12.58
C LEU A 94 -5.39 7.60 -12.57
N ALA A 95 -5.45 6.28 -12.71
CA ALA A 95 -6.70 5.53 -12.66
C ALA A 95 -7.42 5.76 -11.32
N LEU A 96 -6.72 5.61 -10.18
CA LEU A 96 -7.33 5.81 -8.86
C LEU A 96 -7.85 7.23 -8.64
N ARG A 97 -7.20 8.27 -9.19
CA ARG A 97 -7.71 9.64 -9.17
C ARG A 97 -8.96 9.84 -10.02
N LEU A 98 -9.03 9.18 -11.18
CA LEU A 98 -10.19 9.27 -12.06
C LEU A 98 -11.40 8.55 -11.46
N TRP A 99 -11.18 7.44 -10.75
CA TRP A 99 -12.23 6.65 -10.13
C TRP A 99 -12.70 7.21 -8.77
N ASP A 100 -11.85 7.87 -7.99
CA ASP A 100 -12.18 8.59 -6.74
C ASP A 100 -13.20 7.89 -5.81
N GLY A 101 -13.01 6.61 -5.53
CA GLY A 101 -13.89 5.86 -4.63
C GLY A 101 -15.08 5.17 -5.31
N ASP A 102 -15.29 5.38 -6.61
CA ASP A 102 -16.41 4.81 -7.36
C ASP A 102 -16.12 3.39 -7.85
N GLY A 103 -16.12 2.42 -6.92
CA GLY A 103 -15.79 1.03 -7.23
C GLY A 103 -14.29 0.69 -7.15
N ALA A 104 -13.46 1.66 -6.76
CA ALA A 104 -12.05 1.50 -6.43
C ALA A 104 -11.73 2.24 -5.12
N VAL A 105 -10.59 1.96 -4.49
CA VAL A 105 -10.12 2.74 -3.34
C VAL A 105 -9.77 4.17 -3.74
N ARG A 106 -9.92 5.13 -2.84
CA ARG A 106 -9.42 6.49 -3.07
C ARG A 106 -7.89 6.56 -2.97
N LEU A 107 -7.28 7.33 -3.86
CA LEU A 107 -5.89 7.78 -3.71
C LEU A 107 -5.86 9.00 -2.79
N LEU A 108 -5.21 8.87 -1.62
CA LEU A 108 -5.10 9.94 -0.63
C LEU A 108 -3.84 10.79 -0.85
N ASP A 109 -2.72 10.17 -1.23
CA ASP A 109 -1.47 10.85 -1.59
C ASP A 109 -0.62 9.93 -2.49
N HIS A 110 0.34 10.50 -3.22
CA HIS A 110 1.21 9.77 -4.15
C HIS A 110 2.54 10.48 -4.36
N ASP A 111 3.64 9.73 -4.22
CA ASP A 111 4.97 10.16 -4.59
C ASP A 111 5.34 9.62 -5.97
N PRO A 112 5.52 10.49 -6.99
CA PRO A 112 5.82 10.04 -8.35
C PRO A 112 7.26 9.52 -8.54
N VAL A 113 8.18 9.75 -7.59
CA VAL A 113 9.58 9.35 -7.70
C VAL A 113 9.73 7.89 -7.28
N THR A 114 9.16 7.50 -6.15
CA THR A 114 9.18 6.14 -5.62
C THR A 114 7.93 5.33 -5.99
N HIS A 115 6.93 5.98 -6.60
CA HIS A 115 5.62 5.41 -6.89
C HIS A 115 4.85 4.90 -5.66
N THR A 116 5.22 5.41 -4.48
CA THR A 116 4.56 5.11 -3.22
C THR A 116 3.22 5.82 -3.16
N MET A 117 2.19 5.13 -2.67
CA MET A 117 0.82 5.64 -2.58
C MET A 117 0.28 5.50 -1.17
N LEU A 118 -0.47 6.50 -0.72
CA LEU A 118 -1.35 6.41 0.43
C LEU A 118 -2.77 6.19 -0.07
N LEU A 119 -3.39 5.10 0.31
CA LEU A 119 -4.72 4.72 -0.16
C LEU A 119 -5.72 4.65 1.00
N GLU A 120 -7.00 4.83 0.67
CA GLU A 120 -8.10 4.48 1.56
C GLU A 120 -7.96 3.03 2.05
N ARG A 121 -8.12 2.82 3.36
CA ARG A 121 -8.09 1.47 3.93
C ARG A 121 -9.45 0.79 3.81
N LEU A 122 -9.51 -0.29 3.06
CA LEU A 122 -10.67 -1.19 3.04
C LEU A 122 -10.67 -2.18 4.20
N ASP A 123 -11.84 -2.73 4.48
CA ASP A 123 -12.01 -3.86 5.39
C ASP A 123 -11.61 -5.17 4.70
N SER A 124 -10.41 -5.66 5.01
CA SER A 124 -9.87 -6.89 4.43
C SER A 124 -10.63 -8.16 4.84
N THR A 125 -11.53 -8.09 5.82
CA THR A 125 -12.37 -9.24 6.21
C THR A 125 -13.59 -9.44 5.30
N ARG A 126 -13.90 -8.47 4.43
CA ARG A 126 -15.07 -8.48 3.55
C ARG A 126 -14.70 -8.86 2.12
N MET A 127 -14.26 -10.10 1.92
CA MET A 127 -13.85 -10.59 0.60
C MET A 127 -15.04 -11.15 -0.19
N LEU A 128 -15.03 -11.02 -1.53
CA LEU A 128 -16.03 -11.68 -2.37
C LEU A 128 -16.04 -13.21 -2.20
N ALA A 129 -14.88 -13.80 -1.90
CA ALA A 129 -14.72 -15.23 -1.66
C ALA A 129 -15.46 -15.74 -0.42
N THR A 130 -15.82 -14.85 0.53
CA THR A 130 -16.56 -15.22 1.74
C THR A 130 -18.08 -15.07 1.57
N LEU A 131 -18.56 -14.67 0.39
CA LEU A 131 -19.99 -14.59 0.14
C LEU A 131 -20.62 -16.00 0.08
N PRO A 132 -21.85 -16.19 0.59
CA PRO A 132 -22.50 -17.50 0.62
C PRO A 132 -22.74 -18.12 -0.76
N SER A 133 -22.83 -17.28 -1.79
CA SER A 133 -23.18 -17.66 -3.16
C SER A 133 -22.15 -17.12 -4.14
N THR A 134 -21.56 -18.00 -4.94
CA THR A 134 -20.67 -17.62 -6.05
C THR A 134 -21.37 -16.68 -7.03
N ARG A 135 -22.68 -16.83 -7.24
CA ARG A 135 -23.45 -15.95 -8.13
C ARG A 135 -23.42 -14.50 -7.65
N ASP A 136 -23.46 -14.28 -6.34
CA ASP A 136 -23.48 -12.92 -5.78
C ASP A 136 -22.11 -12.25 -5.96
N ALA A 137 -21.03 -13.01 -5.76
CA ALA A 137 -19.67 -12.54 -6.04
C ALA A 137 -19.48 -12.16 -7.52
N VAL A 138 -19.95 -13.01 -8.44
CA VAL A 138 -19.86 -12.76 -9.89
C VAL A 138 -20.67 -11.53 -10.29
N LEU A 139 -21.84 -11.30 -9.69
CA LEU A 139 -22.63 -10.10 -9.98
C LEU A 139 -21.92 -8.82 -9.56
N VAL A 140 -21.23 -8.79 -8.42
CA VAL A 140 -20.41 -7.63 -8.03
C VAL A 140 -19.34 -7.34 -9.08
N ILE A 141 -18.60 -8.37 -9.52
CA ILE A 141 -17.59 -8.23 -10.57
C ILE A 141 -18.21 -7.75 -11.88
N ALA A 142 -19.35 -8.32 -12.29
CA ALA A 142 -20.02 -7.96 -13.52
C ALA A 142 -20.48 -6.49 -13.53
N HIS A 143 -20.98 -5.97 -12.40
CA HIS A 143 -21.35 -4.56 -12.29
C HIS A 143 -20.12 -3.64 -12.38
N LEU A 144 -19.00 -4.00 -11.74
CA LEU A 144 -17.76 -3.22 -11.85
C LEU A 144 -17.20 -3.22 -13.28
N LEU A 145 -17.25 -4.37 -13.98
CA LEU A 145 -16.82 -4.47 -15.37
C LEU A 145 -17.71 -3.65 -16.31
N ALA A 146 -19.03 -3.70 -16.10
CA ALA A 146 -19.96 -2.87 -16.89
C ALA A 146 -19.66 -1.38 -16.69
N HIS A 147 -19.41 -0.95 -15.44
CA HIS A 147 -19.05 0.42 -15.09
C HIS A 147 -17.73 0.88 -15.71
N LEU A 148 -16.73 0.00 -15.75
CA LEU A 148 -15.42 0.29 -16.38
C LEU A 148 -15.52 0.58 -17.88
N THR A 149 -16.58 0.10 -18.55
CA THR A 149 -16.74 0.19 -20.01
C THR A 149 -17.83 1.15 -20.47
N ALA A 150 -18.53 1.80 -19.55
CA ALA A 150 -19.66 2.70 -19.82
C ALA A 150 -19.19 4.11 -20.21
#